data_AF-A0A7K6ZAW7-F1
#
_entry.id   AF-A0A7K6ZAW7-F1
#
_cell.length_a   1.000
_cell.length_b   1.000
_cell.length_c   1.000
_cell.angle_alpha   90.00
_cell.angle_beta   90.00
_cell.angle_gamma   90.00
#
_symmetry.space_group_name_H-M   'P 1'
#
loop_
_entity.id
_entity.type
_entity.pdbx_description
1 polymer ?
#
loop_
_entity_poly.entity_id
_entity_poly.type
_entity_poly.pdbx_seq_one_letter_code
_entity_poly.pdbx_strand_id
1 'polypeptide(L)'
;RRFGTKCTACQQGIPPTQVVRKAQDFVYHLHCFACIICSRQLATGDEFYLMEDGRLVCKEDYETAKQNDDSEAGAKRPRTTITAKQL
;
A
#
# COMPACT_ATOMS: atom_id res chain seq x y z
N ARG A 1 -6.76 -25.34 7.80
CA ARG A 1 -6.63 -24.23 6.82
C ARG A 1 -5.27 -23.57 7.07
N ARG A 2 -4.31 -23.65 6.14
CA ARG A 2 -3.00 -22.99 6.32
C ARG A 2 -3.18 -21.50 6.00
N PHE A 3 -3.44 -20.69 7.02
CA PHE A 3 -3.48 -19.23 6.87
C PHE A 3 -2.04 -18.73 6.83
N GLY A 4 -1.43 -18.80 5.64
CA GLY A 4 -0.16 -18.13 5.38
C GLY A 4 -0.41 -16.66 5.06
N THR A 5 0.38 -15.76 5.64
CA THR A 5 0.39 -14.36 5.24
C THR A 5 0.83 -14.29 3.78
N LYS A 6 0.05 -13.64 2.92
CA LYS A 6 0.39 -13.45 1.50
C LYS A 6 0.56 -11.98 1.21
N CYS A 7 1.49 -11.66 0.32
CA CYS A 7 1.72 -10.30 -0.11
C CYS A 7 0.56 -9.83 -1.01
N THR A 8 -0.12 -8.76 -0.66
CA THR A 8 -1.22 -8.22 -1.49
C THR A 8 -0.72 -7.74 -2.86
N ALA A 9 0.50 -7.22 -2.92
CA ALA A 9 1.07 -6.67 -4.16
C ALA A 9 1.54 -7.73 -5.15
N CYS A 10 2.26 -8.78 -4.70
CA CYS A 10 2.76 -9.83 -5.60
C CYS A 10 2.00 -11.17 -5.48
N GLN A 11 1.01 -11.28 -4.59
CA GLN A 11 0.22 -12.49 -4.29
C GLN A 11 1.03 -13.72 -3.89
N GLN A 12 2.33 -13.55 -3.59
CA GLN A 12 3.19 -14.64 -3.13
C GLN A 12 3.05 -14.84 -1.62
N GLY A 13 3.23 -16.10 -1.19
CA GLY A 13 3.23 -16.45 0.22
C GLY A 13 4.46 -15.89 0.92
N ILE A 14 4.25 -15.18 2.03
CA ILE A 14 5.32 -14.60 2.83
C ILE A 14 5.74 -15.60 3.91
N PRO A 15 7.01 -16.03 3.94
CA PRO A 15 7.49 -16.90 5.01
C PRO A 15 7.45 -16.17 6.37
N PRO A 16 7.14 -16.88 7.47
CA PRO A 16 7.01 -16.29 8.80
C PRO A 16 8.34 -15.75 9.37
N THR A 17 9.47 -16.15 8.79
CA THR A 17 10.81 -15.69 9.14
C THR A 17 11.19 -14.38 8.46
N GLN A 18 10.42 -13.94 7.46
CA GLN A 18 10.70 -12.73 6.70
C GLN A 18 9.96 -11.55 7.30
N VAL A 19 10.68 -10.44 7.45
CA VAL A 19 10.13 -9.16 7.85
C VAL A 19 9.13 -8.66 6.79
N VAL A 20 7.96 -8.20 7.25
CA VAL A 20 6.86 -7.76 6.40
C VAL A 20 6.38 -6.38 6.79
N ARG A 21 5.81 -5.68 5.81
CA ARG A 21 5.08 -4.45 6.04
C ARG A 21 3.60 -4.77 6.11
N LYS A 22 2.98 -4.43 7.23
CA LYS A 22 1.52 -4.47 7.37
C LYS A 22 0.97 -3.05 7.26
N ALA A 23 -0.01 -2.86 6.38
CA ALA A 23 -0.77 -1.64 6.30
C ALA A 23 -2.24 -2.00 6.47
N GLN A 24 -2.79 -1.66 7.64
CA GLN A 24 -4.16 -2.00 8.01
C GLN A 24 -4.38 -3.53 7.98
N ASP A 25 -5.27 -4.03 7.13
CA ASP A 25 -5.52 -5.47 6.93
C ASP A 25 -4.67 -6.13 5.84
N PHE A 26 -3.85 -5.34 5.13
CA PHE A 26 -3.03 -5.83 4.04
C PHE A 26 -1.58 -6.05 4.47
N VAL A 27 -0.96 -7.11 3.95
CA VAL A 27 0.45 -7.43 4.21
C VAL A 27 1.24 -7.44 2.91
N TYR A 28 2.46 -6.93 2.98
CA TYR A 28 3.36 -6.76 1.84
C TYR A 28 4.77 -7.17 2.24
N HIS A 29 5.56 -7.61 1.26
CA HIS A 29 7.01 -7.65 1.44
C HIS A 29 7.57 -6.24 1.57
N LEU A 30 8.73 -6.07 2.22
CA LEU A 30 9.41 -4.76 2.29
C LEU A 30 9.63 -4.15 0.91
N HIS A 31 10.05 -4.95 -0.06
CA HIS A 31 10.31 -4.47 -1.42
C HIS A 31 9.03 -4.25 -2.22
N CYS A 32 7.94 -4.94 -1.86
CA CYS A 32 6.64 -4.77 -2.51
C CYS A 32 5.86 -3.58 -1.95
N PHE A 33 6.30 -3.01 -0.82
CA PHE A 33 5.68 -1.84 -0.21
C PHE A 33 6.13 -0.57 -0.95
N ALA A 34 5.61 -0.40 -2.16
CA ALA A 34 6.00 0.66 -3.08
C ALA A 34 4.77 1.32 -3.74
N CYS A 35 4.93 2.58 -4.13
CA CYS A 35 3.92 3.31 -4.88
C CYS A 35 3.64 2.60 -6.20
N ILE A 36 2.38 2.38 -6.54
CA ILE A 36 1.97 1.76 -7.82
C ILE A 36 2.18 2.67 -9.03
N ILE A 37 2.37 3.98 -8.83
CA ILE A 37 2.50 4.98 -9.89
C ILE A 37 3.98 5.17 -10.21
N CYS A 38 4.76 5.70 -9.27
CA CYS A 38 6.20 5.88 -9.46
C CYS A 38 7.07 4.65 -9.14
N SER A 39 6.49 3.52 -8.68
CA SER A 39 7.24 2.33 -8.25
C SER A 39 8.24 2.58 -7.11
N ARG A 40 8.14 3.73 -6.42
CA ARG A 40 9.02 4.12 -5.32
C ARG A 40 8.70 3.34 -4.05
N GLN A 41 9.70 2.73 -3.45
CA GLN A 41 9.56 2.07 -2.15
C GLN A 41 9.22 3.09 -1.06
N LEU A 42 8.22 2.76 -0.26
CA LEU A 42 7.73 3.59 0.84
C LEU A 42 8.37 3.07 2.14
N ALA A 43 9.20 3.87 2.79
CA ALA A 43 9.88 3.47 4.02
C ALA A 43 9.09 3.88 5.27
N THR A 44 9.61 3.49 6.45
CA THR A 44 9.10 4.01 7.72
C THR A 44 9.37 5.51 7.78
N GLY A 45 8.31 6.32 7.76
CA GLY A 45 8.41 7.78 7.79
C GLY A 45 8.00 8.46 6.49
N ASP A 46 7.86 7.73 5.39
CA ASP A 46 7.28 8.27 4.15
C ASP A 46 5.76 8.42 4.29
N GLU A 47 5.24 9.53 3.77
CA GLU A 47 3.81 9.77 3.65
C GLU A 47 3.27 9.03 2.42
N PHE A 48 2.34 8.10 2.66
CA PHE A 48 1.67 7.36 1.61
C PHE A 48 0.17 7.20 1.90
N TYR A 49 -0.55 6.92 0.83
CA TYR A 49 -1.98 6.67 0.79
C TYR A 49 -2.21 5.20 0.48
N LEU A 50 -3.02 4.55 1.32
CA LEU A 50 -3.47 3.17 1.11
C LEU A 50 -4.90 3.22 0.58
N MET A 51 -5.09 2.71 -0.63
CA MET A 51 -6.40 2.53 -1.24
C MET A 51 -7.13 1.33 -0.64
N GLU A 52 -8.45 1.30 -0.80
CA GLU A 52 -9.33 0.22 -0.34
C GLU A 52 -8.92 -1.15 -0.92
N ASP A 53 -8.41 -1.14 -2.15
CA ASP A 53 -8.00 -2.34 -2.89
C ASP A 53 -6.59 -2.83 -2.50
N GLY A 54 -5.96 -2.22 -1.48
CA GLY A 54 -4.61 -2.55 -1.05
C GLY A 54 -3.52 -1.99 -1.99
N ARG A 55 -3.84 -0.95 -2.76
CA ARG A 55 -2.87 -0.23 -3.60
C ARG A 55 -2.22 0.90 -2.80
N LEU A 56 -0.91 1.06 -2.93
CA LEU A 56 -0.14 2.08 -2.24
C LEU A 56 0.21 3.21 -3.21
N VAL A 57 0.02 4.45 -2.79
CA VAL A 57 0.35 5.64 -3.59
C VAL A 57 1.13 6.60 -2.73
N CYS A 58 2.24 7.15 -3.21
CA CYS A 58 2.96 8.18 -2.46
C CYS A 58 2.12 9.48 -2.44
N LYS A 59 2.38 10.35 -1.47
CA LYS A 59 1.68 11.63 -1.35
C LYS A 59 1.70 12.46 -2.65
N GLU A 60 2.87 12.56 -3.28
CA GLU A 60 3.08 13.35 -4.50
C GLU A 60 2.21 12.86 -5.68
N ASP A 61 2.26 11.55 -5.97
CA ASP A 61 1.45 10.95 -7.04
C ASP A 61 -0.05 11.01 -6.71
N TYR A 62 -0.40 10.83 -5.43
CA TYR A 62 -1.79 10.86 -4.98
C TYR A 62 -2.40 12.27 -5.12
N GLU A 63 -1.68 13.31 -4.70
CA GLU A 63 -2.09 14.70 -4.88
C GLU A 63 -2.22 15.06 -6.36
N THR A 64 -1.28 14.59 -7.19
CA THR A 64 -1.30 14.80 -8.65
C THR A 64 -2.48 14.09 -9.32
N ALA A 65 -2.78 12.84 -8.93
CA ALA A 65 -3.90 12.07 -9.46
C ALA A 65 -5.24 12.68 -9.02
N LYS A 66 -5.36 13.11 -7.76
CA LYS A 66 -6.54 13.78 -7.24
C LYS A 66 -6.87 15.09 -7.99
N GLN A 67 -5.85 15.76 -8.55
CA GLN A 67 -6.04 16.96 -9.36
C GLN A 67 -6.56 16.67 -10.78
N ASN A 68 -6.42 15.44 -11.29
CA ASN A 68 -6.83 15.03 -12.64
C ASN A 68 -8.14 14.21 -12.67
N ASP A 69 -8.62 13.71 -11.54
CA ASP A 69 -9.75 12.76 -11.44
C ASP A 69 -11.16 13.42 -11.45
N ASP A 70 -11.33 14.58 -12.10
CA ASP A 70 -12.66 15.23 -12.30
C ASP A 70 -13.50 14.54 -13.39
N SER A 71 -13.05 13.41 -13.92
CA SER A 71 -13.77 12.67 -14.96
C SER A 71 -13.54 11.17 -14.78
N GLU A 72 -14.63 10.47 -14.43
CA GLU A 72 -14.80 9.01 -14.35
C GLU A 72 -14.56 8.30 -13.00
N ALA A 73 -15.66 7.70 -12.51
CA ALA A 73 -15.79 6.68 -11.46
C ALA A 73 -15.65 7.08 -9.96
N GLY A 74 -16.73 7.64 -9.41
CA GLY A 74 -17.41 7.03 -8.26
C GLY A 74 -16.59 6.77 -6.97
N ALA A 75 -16.21 7.84 -6.28
CA ALA A 75 -16.20 7.99 -4.81
C ALA A 75 -15.96 6.72 -3.95
N LYS A 76 -14.79 6.10 -4.10
CA LYS A 76 -14.25 5.18 -3.09
C LYS A 76 -13.27 5.96 -2.23
N ARG A 77 -13.77 6.48 -1.11
CA ARG A 77 -13.09 7.43 -0.23
C ARG A 77 -11.74 6.82 0.21
N PRO A 78 -10.60 7.30 -0.28
CA PRO A 78 -9.31 6.72 0.05
C PRO A 78 -9.03 6.94 1.54
N ARG A 79 -8.78 5.85 2.26
CA ARG A 79 -8.56 5.87 3.70
C ARG A 79 -7.12 6.31 3.96
N THR A 80 -6.94 7.54 4.43
CA THR A 80 -5.63 8.06 4.85
C THR A 80 -5.13 7.23 6.04
N THR A 81 -4.18 6.34 5.80
CA THR A 81 -3.64 5.46 6.84
C THR A 81 -2.16 5.78 7.04
N ILE A 82 -1.89 6.79 7.87
CA ILE A 82 -0.55 7.18 8.28
C ILE A 82 -0.15 6.29 9.45
N THR A 83 0.34 5.08 9.19
CA THR A 83 1.11 4.31 10.18
C THR A 83 1.88 3.19 9.51
N ALA A 84 3.19 3.39 9.36
CA ALA A 84 4.16 2.30 9.28
C ALA A 84 4.66 2.01 10.70
N LYS A 85 3.85 1.37 11.56
CA LYS A 85 4.35 0.83 12.82
C LYS A 85 5.14 -0.43 12.52
N GLN A 86 6.46 -0.27 12.53
CA GLN A 86 7.46 -1.33 12.48
C GLN A 86 7.22 -2.24 13.69
N LEU A 87 6.88 -3.52 13.44
CA LEU A 87 7.02 -4.59 14.43
C LEU A 87 8.28 -5.37 14.09
#